data_AF-A0A926FNB2-F1
#
_entry.id   AF-A0A926FNB2-F1
#
_cell.length_a   1.000
_cell.length_b   1.000
_cell.length_c   1.000
_cell.angle_alpha   90.00
_cell.angle_beta   90.00
_cell.angle_gamma   90.00
#
_symmetry.space_group_name_H-M   'P 1'
#
loop_
_entity.id
_entity.type
_entity.pdbx_description
1 polymer ?
#
loop_
_entity_poly.entity_id
_entity_poly.type
_entity_poly.pdbx_seq_one_letter_code
_entity_poly.pdbx_strand_id
1 'polypeptide(L)'
;MAPKTTSARRVSPKAPSRPAARASAPQAAENLNPFDFARRQFDRAADHLGLDNGTREVLRTPKRQLIVSIPVKMDNGEIHVFQGFRVQHNIARGPSKGGIRYHPGVTLDEVKALAMWMTWKCAVVNIPFGGAKGGITVDPKALSLGENERMTRRFTSELAIILGHDRDIPAPDVYTNSQTMAWMMDTFSMTKGYSTLGVVTGKPIAAGGSAGRGEATAEGC
;
A
#
# COMPACT_ATOMS: atom_id res chain seq x y z
N MET A 1 -85.08 51.34 -12.64
CA MET A 1 -85.33 51.52 -11.19
C MET A 1 -84.78 50.31 -10.47
N ALA A 2 -84.05 50.54 -9.37
CA ALA A 2 -83.43 49.59 -8.43
C ALA A 2 -82.09 48.89 -8.85
N PRO A 3 -81.00 49.09 -8.07
CA PRO A 3 -79.63 48.68 -8.37
C PRO A 3 -79.20 47.42 -7.59
N LYS A 4 -78.13 46.72 -8.04
CA LYS A 4 -77.31 45.88 -7.14
C LYS A 4 -75.81 46.00 -7.47
N THR A 5 -75.16 46.71 -6.56
CA THR A 5 -73.76 46.66 -6.14
C THR A 5 -73.00 45.39 -6.51
N THR A 6 -71.91 45.52 -7.29
CA THR A 6 -70.88 44.49 -7.40
C THR A 6 -69.56 45.03 -6.88
N SER A 7 -69.11 44.40 -5.79
CA SER A 7 -67.92 44.70 -4.99
C SER A 7 -66.63 44.61 -5.82
N ALA A 8 -65.76 45.61 -5.64
CA ALA A 8 -64.44 45.70 -6.24
C ALA A 8 -63.51 44.58 -5.74
N ARG A 9 -63.10 43.68 -6.64
CA ARG A 9 -62.08 42.66 -6.35
C ARG A 9 -60.70 43.22 -6.71
N ARG A 10 -59.90 43.49 -5.67
CA ARG A 10 -58.52 43.98 -5.69
C ARG A 10 -57.62 43.05 -6.50
N VAL A 11 -56.90 43.58 -7.48
CA VAL A 11 -55.88 42.85 -8.27
C VAL A 11 -54.59 42.82 -7.45
N SER A 12 -54.12 41.63 -7.08
CA SER A 12 -52.81 41.42 -6.46
C SER A 12 -51.72 41.26 -7.53
N PRO A 13 -50.53 41.89 -7.38
CA PRO A 13 -49.48 41.81 -8.41
C PRO A 13 -48.83 40.42 -8.44
N LYS A 14 -48.56 39.94 -9.66
CA LYS A 14 -47.93 38.65 -9.96
C LYS A 14 -46.45 38.69 -9.54
N ALA A 15 -46.04 37.80 -8.63
CA ALA A 15 -44.65 37.67 -8.19
C ALA A 15 -43.75 37.21 -9.35
N PRO A 16 -42.47 37.67 -9.41
CA PRO A 16 -41.55 37.28 -10.47
C PRO A 16 -41.18 35.80 -10.35
N SER A 17 -41.21 35.07 -11.46
CA SER A 17 -40.82 33.66 -11.55
C SER A 17 -39.34 33.50 -11.20
N ARG A 18 -39.05 32.66 -10.20
CA ARG A 18 -37.68 32.23 -9.87
C ARG A 18 -37.00 31.62 -11.10
N PRO A 19 -35.74 31.95 -11.40
CA PRO A 19 -35.00 31.25 -12.45
C PRO A 19 -34.81 29.79 -12.03
N ALA A 20 -35.00 28.86 -12.97
CA ALA A 20 -34.77 27.44 -12.78
C ALA A 20 -33.33 27.22 -12.25
N ALA A 21 -33.20 26.45 -11.17
CA ALA A 21 -31.92 26.10 -10.59
C ALA A 21 -31.06 25.43 -11.68
N ARG A 22 -29.91 26.03 -12.01
CA ARG A 22 -28.88 25.37 -12.82
C ARG A 22 -28.47 24.10 -12.08
N ALA A 23 -28.76 22.95 -12.67
CA ALA A 23 -28.19 21.68 -12.24
C ALA A 23 -26.66 21.83 -12.29
N SER A 24 -26.02 21.73 -11.13
CA SER A 24 -24.56 21.69 -11.02
C SER A 24 -24.04 20.51 -11.83
N ALA A 25 -23.05 20.75 -12.69
CA ALA A 25 -22.33 19.70 -13.39
C ALA A 25 -21.84 18.63 -12.38
N PRO A 26 -21.83 17.34 -12.73
CA PRO A 26 -21.34 16.31 -11.84
C PRO A 26 -19.90 16.65 -11.43
N GLN A 27 -19.67 16.81 -10.13
CA GLN A 27 -18.34 16.94 -9.57
C GLN A 27 -17.53 15.74 -10.06
N ALA A 28 -16.42 16.00 -10.76
CA ALA A 28 -15.50 14.95 -11.17
C ALA A 28 -15.13 14.14 -9.92
N ALA A 29 -15.39 12.83 -9.95
CA ALA A 29 -15.09 11.94 -8.84
C ALA A 29 -13.65 12.19 -8.36
N GLU A 30 -13.50 12.56 -7.09
CA GLU A 30 -12.19 12.81 -6.51
C GLU A 30 -11.34 11.55 -6.67
N ASN A 31 -10.21 11.66 -7.39
CA ASN A 31 -9.39 10.50 -7.68
C ASN A 31 -8.62 10.11 -6.40
N LEU A 32 -9.20 9.19 -5.62
CA LEU A 32 -8.71 8.70 -4.33
C LEU A 32 -7.60 7.65 -4.45
N ASN A 33 -6.98 7.48 -5.63
CA ASN A 33 -5.94 6.49 -5.85
C ASN A 33 -4.65 6.86 -5.07
N PRO A 34 -4.17 6.03 -4.13
CA PRO A 34 -2.97 6.30 -3.35
C PRO A 34 -1.71 6.54 -4.21
N PHE A 35 -1.60 5.86 -5.36
CA PHE A 35 -0.44 5.98 -6.23
C PHE A 35 -0.41 7.34 -6.94
N ASP A 36 -1.57 7.87 -7.32
CA ASP A 36 -1.65 9.20 -7.93
C ASP A 36 -1.26 10.29 -6.92
N PHE A 37 -1.64 10.14 -5.64
CA PHE A 37 -1.17 11.04 -4.59
C PHE A 37 0.35 10.98 -4.41
N ALA A 38 0.94 9.78 -4.36
CA ALA A 38 2.39 9.61 -4.24
C ALA A 38 3.13 10.26 -5.43
N ARG A 39 2.61 10.11 -6.66
CA ARG A 39 3.16 10.76 -7.86
C ARG A 39 3.05 12.28 -7.79
N ARG A 40 1.89 12.83 -7.39
CA ARG A 40 1.71 14.28 -7.23
C ARG A 40 2.67 14.87 -6.20
N GLN A 41 2.93 14.15 -5.11
CA GLN A 41 3.91 14.56 -4.11
C GLN A 41 5.34 14.56 -4.67
N PHE A 42 5.71 13.50 -5.41
CA PHE A 42 6.98 13.44 -6.10
C PHE A 42 7.15 14.61 -7.08
N ASP A 43 6.11 14.96 -7.84
CA ASP A 43 6.17 16.00 -8.86
C ASP A 43 6.49 17.37 -8.28
N ARG A 44 5.84 17.73 -7.17
CA ARG A 44 6.15 18.97 -6.45
C ARG A 44 7.62 19.01 -6.04
N ALA A 45 8.16 17.92 -5.53
CA ALA A 45 9.58 17.84 -5.17
C ALA A 45 10.49 17.91 -6.41
N ALA A 46 10.12 17.25 -7.51
CA ALA A 46 10.87 17.27 -8.76
C ALA A 46 10.89 18.66 -9.41
N ASP A 47 9.82 19.44 -9.26
CA ASP A 47 9.75 20.85 -9.68
C ASP A 47 10.71 21.71 -8.88
N HIS A 48 10.75 21.56 -7.56
CA HIS A 48 11.71 22.27 -6.71
C HIS A 48 13.18 21.93 -7.01
N LEU A 49 13.45 20.70 -7.48
CA LEU A 49 14.79 20.23 -7.83
C LEU A 49 15.16 20.50 -9.29
N GLY A 50 14.23 20.99 -10.13
CA GLY A 50 14.48 21.19 -11.55
C GLY A 50 14.85 19.91 -12.31
N LEU A 51 14.31 18.75 -11.91
CA LEU A 51 14.65 17.47 -12.55
C LEU A 51 14.18 17.43 -14.00
N ASP A 52 15.00 16.84 -14.88
CA ASP A 52 14.64 16.61 -16.28
C ASP A 52 13.53 15.56 -16.43
N ASN A 53 12.87 15.57 -17.59
CA ASN A 53 11.74 14.68 -17.86
C ASN A 53 12.11 13.20 -17.83
N GLY A 54 13.30 12.81 -18.28
CA GLY A 54 13.73 11.42 -18.26
C GLY A 54 13.87 10.90 -16.84
N THR A 55 14.54 11.67 -15.97
CA THR A 55 14.66 11.35 -14.55
C THR A 55 13.30 11.28 -13.86
N ARG A 56 12.39 12.20 -14.18
CA ARG A 56 11.01 12.19 -13.65
C ARG A 56 10.28 10.90 -14.02
N GLU A 57 10.32 10.47 -15.27
CA GLU A 57 9.63 9.24 -15.70
C GLU A 57 10.17 8.00 -15.01
N VAL A 58 11.49 7.90 -14.85
CA VAL A 58 12.13 6.78 -14.13
C VAL A 58 11.71 6.75 -12.66
N LEU A 59 11.66 7.91 -12.00
CA LEU A 59 11.31 8.00 -10.58
C LEU A 59 9.81 7.94 -10.29
N ARG A 60 8.95 8.16 -11.29
CA ARG A 60 7.49 7.96 -11.19
C ARG A 60 7.09 6.49 -11.27
N THR A 61 7.90 5.67 -11.92
CA THR A 61 7.51 4.31 -12.32
C THR A 61 8.23 3.27 -11.47
N PRO A 62 7.52 2.35 -10.80
CA PRO A 62 8.17 1.27 -10.09
C PRO A 62 8.98 0.38 -11.02
N LYS A 63 10.23 0.11 -10.65
CA LYS A 63 11.15 -0.76 -11.41
C LYS A 63 10.59 -2.16 -11.66
N ARG A 64 9.89 -2.74 -10.67
CA ARG A 64 9.32 -4.08 -10.77
C ARG A 64 8.05 -4.20 -9.94
N GLN A 65 7.07 -4.90 -10.48
CA GLN A 65 5.84 -5.28 -9.79
C GLN A 65 5.63 -6.77 -10.00
N LEU A 66 5.55 -7.53 -8.91
CA LEU A 66 5.29 -8.96 -8.93
C LEU A 66 3.94 -9.23 -8.27
N ILE A 67 3.05 -9.87 -9.02
CA ILE A 67 1.73 -10.33 -8.55
C ILE A 67 1.77 -11.85 -8.55
N VAL A 68 1.41 -12.45 -7.41
CA VAL A 68 1.50 -13.90 -7.20
C VAL A 68 0.19 -14.45 -6.68
N SER A 69 -0.09 -15.70 -7.05
CA SER A 69 -1.21 -16.47 -6.49
C SER A 69 -0.69 -17.36 -5.37
N ILE A 70 -1.37 -17.37 -4.23
CA ILE A 70 -0.93 -18.05 -3.02
C ILE A 70 -2.00 -19.09 -2.65
N PRO A 71 -1.92 -20.31 -3.20
CA PRO A 71 -2.83 -21.38 -2.81
C PRO A 71 -2.47 -21.89 -1.40
N VAL A 72 -3.45 -21.91 -0.51
CA VAL A 72 -3.32 -22.33 0.88
C VAL A 72 -4.38 -23.38 1.18
N LYS A 73 -3.95 -24.52 1.71
CA LYS A 73 -4.87 -25.51 2.29
C LYS A 73 -5.36 -24.98 3.64
N MET A 74 -6.66 -24.74 3.73
CA MET A 74 -7.37 -24.28 4.91
C MET A 74 -7.52 -25.43 5.92
N ASP A 75 -7.81 -25.11 7.18
CA ASP A 75 -7.97 -26.11 8.24
C ASP A 75 -9.20 -27.00 8.00
N ASN A 76 -10.22 -26.51 7.28
CA ASN A 76 -11.37 -27.29 6.83
C ASN A 76 -11.04 -28.25 5.66
N GLY A 77 -9.81 -28.23 5.15
CA GLY A 77 -9.33 -29.09 4.06
C GLY A 77 -9.47 -28.50 2.66
N GLU A 78 -10.22 -27.41 2.48
CA GLU A 78 -10.38 -26.71 1.20
C GLU A 78 -9.11 -25.95 0.80
N ILE A 79 -8.99 -25.61 -0.49
CA ILE A 79 -7.89 -24.76 -0.97
C ILE A 79 -8.46 -23.38 -1.28
N HIS A 80 -7.92 -22.37 -0.62
CA HIS A 80 -8.19 -20.97 -0.92
C HIS A 80 -6.98 -20.33 -1.60
N VAL A 81 -7.20 -19.50 -2.63
CA VAL A 81 -6.12 -18.82 -3.35
C VAL A 81 -6.15 -17.33 -3.02
N PHE A 82 -5.12 -16.85 -2.34
CA PHE A 82 -4.96 -15.43 -2.03
C PHE A 82 -4.11 -14.73 -3.09
N GLN A 83 -4.34 -13.44 -3.28
CA GLN A 83 -3.51 -12.61 -4.14
C GLN A 83 -2.43 -11.89 -3.33
N GLY A 84 -1.18 -12.04 -3.76
CA GLY A 84 -0.03 -11.38 -3.17
C GLY A 84 0.65 -10.41 -4.13
N PHE A 85 1.30 -9.40 -3.55
CA PHE A 85 2.01 -8.35 -4.27
C PHE A 85 3.39 -8.13 -3.66
N ARG A 86 4.39 -7.89 -4.51
CA ARG A 86 5.68 -7.30 -4.13
C ARG A 86 6.13 -6.30 -5.18
N VAL A 87 6.21 -5.03 -4.80
CA VAL A 87 6.63 -3.93 -5.66
C VAL A 87 7.99 -3.43 -5.20
N GLN A 88 8.95 -3.37 -6.12
CA GLN A 88 10.24 -2.71 -5.94
C GLN A 88 10.21 -1.42 -6.74
N HIS A 89 10.18 -0.28 -6.04
CA HIS A 89 10.04 1.02 -6.67
C HIS A 89 11.34 1.46 -7.34
N ASN A 90 12.43 1.54 -6.56
CA ASN A 90 13.73 1.96 -7.05
C ASN A 90 14.82 1.21 -6.27
N ILE A 91 15.94 0.87 -6.93
CA ILE A 91 17.08 0.16 -6.32
C ILE A 91 18.43 0.85 -6.61
N ALA A 92 18.42 2.11 -7.06
CA ALA A 92 19.64 2.81 -7.47
C ALA A 92 20.61 3.04 -6.30
N ARG A 93 20.10 3.16 -5.07
CA ARG A 93 20.92 3.37 -3.85
C ARG A 93 21.34 2.07 -3.15
N GLY A 94 20.87 0.91 -3.61
CA GLY A 94 21.07 -0.38 -2.94
C GLY A 94 19.83 -1.29 -3.02
N PRO A 95 19.81 -2.40 -2.27
CA PRO A 95 18.70 -3.34 -2.30
C PRO A 95 17.40 -2.70 -1.82
N SER A 96 16.26 -3.24 -2.26
CA SER A 96 14.97 -2.67 -1.90
C SER A 96 14.57 -3.05 -0.48
N LYS A 97 14.02 -2.08 0.26
CA LYS A 97 13.54 -2.28 1.63
C LYS A 97 12.07 -1.92 1.76
N GLY A 98 11.31 -2.79 2.43
CA GLY A 98 10.02 -2.39 2.99
C GLY A 98 9.11 -3.55 3.37
N GLY A 99 8.06 -3.20 4.12
CA GLY A 99 7.24 -4.16 4.84
C GLY A 99 6.28 -5.01 3.98
N ILE A 100 5.71 -6.04 4.60
CA ILE A 100 4.63 -6.89 4.08
C ILE A 100 3.37 -6.66 4.89
N ARG A 101 2.28 -6.27 4.24
CA ARG A 101 0.98 -6.00 4.86
C ARG A 101 -0.02 -7.13 4.59
N TYR A 102 -0.71 -7.61 5.61
CA TYR A 102 -1.88 -8.47 5.43
C TYR A 102 -3.12 -7.64 5.72
N HIS A 103 -3.96 -7.40 4.72
CA HIS A 103 -5.20 -6.63 4.91
C HIS A 103 -6.20 -6.94 3.77
N PRO A 104 -7.52 -7.01 4.05
CA PRO A 104 -8.51 -7.33 3.00
C PRO A 104 -8.60 -6.24 1.93
N GLY A 105 -8.22 -5.00 2.27
CA GLY A 105 -8.19 -3.86 1.35
C GLY A 105 -6.88 -3.65 0.59
N VAL A 106 -5.89 -4.54 0.69
CA VAL A 106 -4.63 -4.38 -0.06
C VAL A 106 -4.92 -4.37 -1.55
N THR A 107 -4.47 -3.31 -2.23
CA THR A 107 -4.50 -3.19 -3.69
C THR A 107 -3.10 -2.98 -4.27
N LEU A 108 -2.90 -3.28 -5.54
CA LEU A 108 -1.62 -3.05 -6.21
C LEU A 108 -1.18 -1.58 -6.14
N ASP A 109 -2.10 -0.63 -6.34
CA ASP A 109 -1.77 0.80 -6.36
C ASP A 109 -1.39 1.33 -4.97
N GLU A 110 -2.04 0.85 -3.92
CA GLU A 110 -1.60 1.11 -2.55
C GLU A 110 -0.16 0.62 -2.31
N VAL A 111 0.15 -0.60 -2.75
CA VAL A 111 1.50 -1.19 -2.59
C VAL A 111 2.54 -0.40 -3.40
N LYS A 112 2.21 0.08 -4.60
CA LYS A 112 3.09 0.98 -5.38
C LYS A 112 3.38 2.29 -4.65
N ALA A 113 2.32 2.94 -4.14
CA ALA A 113 2.44 4.20 -3.40
C ALA A 113 3.36 4.05 -2.19
N LEU A 114 3.14 3.00 -1.39
CA LEU A 114 3.95 2.70 -0.21
C LEU A 114 5.40 2.35 -0.57
N ALA A 115 5.65 1.64 -1.69
CA ALA A 115 6.99 1.32 -2.15
C ALA A 115 7.76 2.58 -2.60
N MET A 116 7.06 3.53 -3.23
CA MET A 116 7.60 4.84 -3.60
C MET A 116 7.98 5.65 -2.36
N TRP A 117 7.09 5.76 -1.37
CA TRP A 117 7.42 6.43 -0.10
C TRP A 117 8.57 5.76 0.67
N MET A 118 8.74 4.43 0.58
CA MET A 118 9.91 3.76 1.15
C MET A 118 11.22 4.20 0.48
N THR A 119 11.21 4.47 -0.82
CA THR A 119 12.40 5.01 -1.52
C THR A 119 12.77 6.37 -0.94
N TRP A 120 11.78 7.25 -0.82
CA TRP A 120 11.99 8.60 -0.28
C TRP A 120 12.41 8.58 1.18
N LYS A 121 11.76 7.77 2.01
CA LYS A 121 12.12 7.60 3.42
C LYS A 121 13.58 7.18 3.55
N CYS A 122 14.00 6.12 2.87
CA CYS A 122 15.37 5.64 2.93
C CYS A 122 16.38 6.69 2.43
N ALA A 123 16.06 7.42 1.36
CA ALA A 123 16.91 8.47 0.83
C ALA A 123 17.06 9.67 1.79
N VAL A 124 15.96 10.11 2.41
CA VAL A 124 15.93 11.25 3.34
C VAL A 124 16.75 10.97 4.60
N VAL A 125 16.64 9.77 5.18
CA VAL A 125 17.47 9.38 6.34
C VAL A 125 18.82 8.77 5.96
N ASN A 126 19.24 8.94 4.70
CA ASN A 126 20.53 8.51 4.16
C ASN A 126 20.90 7.02 4.40
N ILE A 127 19.91 6.13 4.33
CA ILE A 127 20.12 4.68 4.41
C ILE A 127 20.39 4.14 2.98
N PRO A 128 21.38 3.25 2.76
CA PRO A 128 21.74 2.73 1.45
C PRO A 128 20.75 1.67 0.94
N PHE A 129 19.47 2.03 0.88
CA PHE A 129 18.40 1.17 0.38
C PHE A 129 17.53 1.90 -0.64
N GLY A 130 17.01 1.10 -1.55
CA GLY A 130 15.85 1.43 -2.36
C GLY A 130 14.54 1.24 -1.59
N GLY A 131 13.41 1.49 -2.26
CA GLY A 131 12.08 1.27 -1.69
C GLY A 131 11.36 0.06 -2.26
N ALA A 132 10.74 -0.71 -1.39
CA ALA A 132 9.80 -1.76 -1.76
C ALA A 132 8.60 -1.79 -0.82
N LYS A 133 7.55 -2.48 -1.23
CA LYS A 133 6.45 -2.87 -0.37
C LYS A 133 5.84 -4.15 -0.90
N GLY A 134 5.28 -4.97 -0.01
CA GLY A 134 4.43 -6.07 -0.42
C GLY A 134 3.19 -6.15 0.43
N GLY A 135 2.27 -7.00 0.01
CA GLY A 135 1.09 -7.32 0.79
C GLY A 135 0.30 -8.48 0.22
N ILE A 136 -0.62 -8.99 1.02
CA ILE A 136 -1.57 -10.03 0.64
C ILE A 136 -2.97 -9.49 0.92
N THR A 137 -3.87 -9.65 -0.05
CA THR A 137 -5.29 -9.32 0.11
C THR A 137 -5.96 -10.42 0.93
N VAL A 138 -5.97 -10.27 2.25
CA VAL A 138 -6.46 -11.26 3.21
C VAL A 138 -6.85 -10.60 4.53
N ASP A 139 -7.88 -11.13 5.19
CA ASP A 139 -8.14 -10.84 6.60
C ASP A 139 -7.42 -11.87 7.48
N PRO A 140 -6.27 -11.53 8.09
CA PRO A 140 -5.50 -12.50 8.89
C PRO A 140 -6.20 -12.88 10.20
N LYS A 141 -7.22 -12.12 10.63
CA LYS A 141 -8.01 -12.44 11.83
C LYS A 141 -9.02 -13.55 11.59
N ALA A 142 -9.42 -13.74 10.34
CA ALA A 142 -10.28 -14.85 9.91
C ALA A 142 -9.51 -16.17 9.72
N LEU A 143 -8.17 -16.12 9.74
CA LEU A 143 -7.30 -17.27 9.57
C LEU A 143 -6.77 -17.78 10.89
N SER A 144 -6.63 -19.10 11.00
CA SER A 144 -5.90 -19.71 12.11
C SER A 144 -4.41 -19.38 12.05
N LEU A 145 -3.69 -19.63 13.15
CA LEU A 145 -2.24 -19.45 13.16
C LEU A 145 -1.55 -20.35 12.12
N GLY A 146 -2.03 -21.59 11.96
CA GLY A 146 -1.48 -22.54 11.00
C GLY A 146 -1.76 -22.14 9.56
N GLU A 147 -2.95 -21.60 9.27
CA GLU A 147 -3.27 -21.05 7.95
C GLU A 147 -2.42 -19.84 7.61
N ASN A 148 -2.24 -18.92 8.57
CA ASN A 148 -1.36 -17.77 8.45
C ASN A 148 0.09 -18.19 8.19
N GLU A 149 0.58 -19.22 8.88
CA GLU A 149 1.91 -19.79 8.63
C GLU A 149 2.01 -20.33 7.21
N ARG A 150 1.12 -21.24 6.80
CA ARG A 150 1.13 -21.85 5.46
C ARG A 150 1.08 -20.80 4.35
N MET A 151 0.23 -19.78 4.52
CA MET A 151 0.14 -18.63 3.63
C MET A 151 1.46 -17.87 3.56
N THR A 152 2.06 -17.53 4.69
CA THR A 152 3.34 -16.79 4.78
C THR A 152 4.46 -17.55 4.08
N ARG A 153 4.54 -18.87 4.33
CA ARG A 153 5.54 -19.75 3.72
C ARG A 153 5.37 -19.79 2.20
N ARG A 154 4.14 -20.06 1.73
CA ARG A 154 3.87 -20.10 0.29
C ARG A 154 4.17 -18.76 -0.38
N PHE A 155 3.75 -17.64 0.21
CA PHE A 155 4.07 -16.32 -0.29
C PHE A 155 5.58 -16.08 -0.39
N THR A 156 6.35 -16.48 0.62
CA THR A 156 7.81 -16.35 0.62
C THR A 156 8.44 -17.15 -0.51
N SER A 157 7.97 -18.38 -0.76
CA SER A 157 8.44 -19.20 -1.87
C SER A 157 8.19 -18.55 -3.23
N GLU A 158 7.00 -17.96 -3.44
CA GLU A 158 6.70 -17.22 -4.67
C GLU A 158 7.60 -15.98 -4.86
N LEU A 159 8.00 -15.32 -3.77
CA LEU A 159 8.91 -14.17 -3.80
C LEU A 159 10.40 -14.55 -3.86
N ALA A 160 10.77 -15.81 -3.69
CA ALA A 160 12.16 -16.25 -3.52
C ALA A 160 13.08 -15.87 -4.70
N ILE A 161 12.51 -15.63 -5.88
CA ILE A 161 13.23 -15.17 -7.09
C ILE A 161 13.80 -13.74 -6.95
N ILE A 162 13.22 -12.91 -6.09
CA ILE A 162 13.64 -11.51 -5.88
C ILE A 162 14.17 -11.24 -4.48
N LEU A 163 13.86 -12.09 -3.50
CA LEU A 163 14.36 -11.97 -2.13
C LEU A 163 15.87 -12.24 -2.04
N GLY A 164 16.51 -11.51 -1.13
CA GLY A 164 17.94 -11.67 -0.83
C GLY A 164 18.44 -10.53 0.05
N HIS A 165 19.43 -10.81 0.89
CA HIS A 165 20.06 -9.81 1.76
C HIS A 165 20.70 -8.65 0.96
N ASP A 166 21.06 -8.91 -0.30
CA ASP A 166 21.67 -8.02 -1.28
C ASP A 166 20.68 -7.56 -2.37
N ARG A 167 19.39 -7.95 -2.28
CA ARG A 167 18.38 -7.70 -3.34
C ARG A 167 17.10 -7.05 -2.82
N ASP A 168 16.36 -7.75 -1.98
CA ASP A 168 15.08 -7.31 -1.44
C ASP A 168 14.87 -7.86 -0.04
N ILE A 169 14.62 -6.96 0.90
CA ILE A 169 14.61 -7.28 2.33
C ILE A 169 13.25 -6.85 2.92
N PRO A 170 12.30 -7.79 3.06
CA PRO A 170 11.04 -7.57 3.75
C PRO A 170 11.17 -7.13 5.22
N ALA A 171 10.06 -6.62 5.76
CA ALA A 171 9.88 -6.27 7.17
C ALA A 171 8.41 -6.45 7.58
N PRO A 172 8.08 -6.33 8.87
CA PRO A 172 6.69 -6.25 9.30
C PRO A 172 6.03 -4.95 8.85
N ASP A 173 4.71 -5.01 8.72
CA ASP A 173 3.78 -3.92 8.51
C ASP A 173 2.43 -4.27 9.18
N VAL A 174 1.32 -3.65 8.77
CA VAL A 174 -0.01 -3.92 9.33
C VAL A 174 -0.33 -5.42 9.26
N TYR A 175 -0.69 -5.96 10.42
CA TYR A 175 -1.02 -7.37 10.68
C TYR A 175 0.06 -8.40 10.30
N THR A 176 1.32 -7.97 10.22
CA THR A 176 2.48 -8.88 10.25
C THR A 176 3.40 -8.49 11.41
N ASN A 177 4.15 -9.45 11.93
CA ASN A 177 4.97 -9.24 13.12
C ASN A 177 6.28 -10.05 13.04
N SER A 178 6.98 -10.15 14.18
CA SER A 178 8.22 -10.92 14.27
C SER A 178 8.03 -12.40 13.96
N GLN A 179 6.89 -13.00 14.33
CA GLN A 179 6.56 -14.38 13.99
C GLN A 179 6.43 -14.56 12.48
N THR A 180 5.74 -13.65 11.78
CA THR A 180 5.66 -13.66 10.31
C THR A 180 7.05 -13.61 9.69
N MET A 181 7.93 -12.75 10.20
CA MET A 181 9.31 -12.65 9.69
C MET A 181 10.14 -13.89 9.98
N ALA A 182 9.91 -14.56 11.12
CA ALA A 182 10.56 -15.83 11.42
C ALA A 182 10.20 -16.90 10.38
N TRP A 183 8.91 -17.04 10.04
CA TRP A 183 8.47 -17.97 8.99
C TRP A 183 9.04 -17.62 7.61
N MET A 184 9.11 -16.33 7.25
CA MET A 184 9.73 -15.91 5.99
C MET A 184 11.23 -16.25 5.96
N MET A 185 11.96 -15.96 7.05
CA MET A 185 13.39 -16.27 7.16
C MET A 185 13.66 -17.77 7.05
N ASP A 186 12.89 -18.57 7.79
CA ASP A 186 12.99 -20.03 7.79
C ASP A 186 12.71 -20.60 6.39
N THR A 187 11.59 -20.21 5.77
CA THR A 187 11.22 -20.70 4.43
C THR A 187 12.27 -20.37 3.38
N PHE A 188 12.78 -19.14 3.39
CA PHE A 188 13.81 -18.74 2.44
C PHE A 188 15.13 -19.49 2.69
N SER A 189 15.54 -19.65 3.95
CA SER A 189 16.76 -20.37 4.31
C SER A 189 16.70 -21.84 3.90
N MET A 190 15.57 -22.50 4.16
CA MET A 190 15.35 -23.90 3.74
C MET A 190 15.34 -24.05 2.22
N THR A 191 14.78 -23.06 1.51
CA THR A 191 14.79 -23.06 0.03
C THR A 191 16.20 -22.87 -0.55
N LYS A 192 17.07 -22.11 0.15
CA LYS A 192 18.47 -21.89 -0.29
C LYS A 192 19.45 -22.97 0.17
N GLY A 193 19.08 -23.76 1.19
CA GLY A 193 19.95 -24.78 1.78
C GLY A 193 20.94 -24.25 2.82
N TYR A 194 20.82 -22.99 3.25
CA TYR A 194 21.63 -22.41 4.33
C TYR A 194 20.91 -21.24 5.03
N SER A 195 21.28 -21.01 6.29
CA SER A 195 20.68 -19.97 7.13
C SER A 195 20.98 -18.55 6.61
N THR A 196 19.94 -17.83 6.18
CA THR A 196 20.08 -16.46 5.65
C THR A 196 19.38 -15.45 6.55
N LEU A 197 20.02 -15.06 7.66
CA LEU A 197 19.42 -14.15 8.65
C LEU A 197 19.09 -12.77 8.07
N GLY A 198 19.86 -12.29 7.09
CA GLY A 198 19.72 -10.95 6.50
C GLY A 198 18.55 -10.79 5.52
N VAL A 199 17.83 -11.86 5.17
CA VAL A 199 16.78 -11.80 4.13
C VAL A 199 15.56 -10.99 4.57
N VAL A 200 15.28 -10.90 5.87
CA VAL A 200 14.19 -10.08 6.43
C VAL A 200 14.64 -9.35 7.70
N THR A 201 14.07 -8.19 7.98
CA THR A 201 14.24 -7.49 9.26
C THR A 201 13.01 -7.63 10.14
N GLY A 202 13.12 -7.29 11.42
CA GLY A 202 11.99 -7.40 12.36
C GLY A 202 11.74 -8.78 12.94
N LYS A 203 12.72 -9.67 12.82
CA LYS A 203 12.73 -11.02 13.42
C LYS A 203 12.79 -10.97 14.95
N PRO A 204 12.42 -12.06 15.66
CA PRO A 204 12.71 -12.22 17.08
C PRO A 204 14.21 -12.14 17.37
N ILE A 205 14.59 -11.72 18.59
CA ILE A 205 16.01 -11.61 19.00
C ILE A 205 16.73 -12.96 18.82
N ALA A 206 16.10 -14.05 19.24
CA ALA A 206 16.63 -15.41 19.10
C ALA A 206 16.92 -15.82 17.64
N ALA A 207 16.34 -15.13 16.65
CA ALA A 207 16.53 -15.39 15.21
C ALA A 207 17.36 -14.29 14.52
N GLY A 208 18.18 -13.54 15.26
CA GLY A 208 19.00 -12.44 14.72
C GLY A 208 18.18 -11.15 14.51
N GLY A 209 17.19 -10.92 15.37
CA GLY A 209 16.53 -9.62 15.52
C GLY A 209 17.42 -8.60 16.23
N SER A 210 17.15 -7.32 16.04
CA SER A 210 17.86 -6.23 16.71
C SER A 210 17.10 -5.77 17.95
N ALA A 211 17.82 -5.49 19.04
CA ALA A 211 17.28 -4.85 20.23
C ALA A 211 16.79 -3.42 19.91
N GLY A 212 15.87 -2.88 20.72
CA GLY A 212 15.34 -1.51 20.53
C GLY A 212 14.28 -1.36 19.42
N ARG A 213 13.97 -2.41 18.65
CA ARG A 213 12.94 -2.35 17.59
C ARG A 213 11.58 -1.84 18.07
N GLY A 214 11.15 -2.24 19.28
CA GLY A 214 9.81 -1.93 19.79
C GLY A 214 9.56 -0.44 19.94
N GLU A 215 10.58 0.30 20.39
CA GLU A 215 10.47 1.72 20.76
C GLU A 215 11.01 2.64 19.66
N ALA A 216 11.85 2.13 18.74
CA ALA A 216 12.56 2.93 17.74
C ALA A 216 11.69 3.86 16.87
N THR A 217 10.41 3.52 16.62
CA THR A 217 9.53 4.43 15.87
C THR A 217 9.01 5.56 16.77
N ALA A 218 8.71 5.28 18.03
CA ALA A 218 8.24 6.27 18.99
C ALA A 218 9.36 7.22 19.41
N GLU A 219 10.58 6.72 19.60
CA GLU A 219 11.75 7.57 19.92
C GLU A 219 12.15 8.52 18.79
N GLY A 220 11.79 8.20 17.54
CA GLY A 220 12.11 9.03 16.38
C GLY A 220 11.07 10.09 16.01
N CYS A 221 9.91 10.12 16.68
CA CYS A 221 8.81 11.07 16.44
C CYS A 221 8.88 12.26 17.41
#